data_AF-A0A6G3DFK5-F1
#
_entry.id   AF-A0A6G3DFK5-F1
#
_cell.length_a   1.000
_cell.length_b   1.000
_cell.length_c   1.000
_cell.angle_alpha   90.00
_cell.angle_beta   90.00
_cell.angle_gamma   90.00
#
_symmetry.space_group_name_H-M   'P 1'
#
loop_
_entity.id
_entity.type
_entity.pdbx_description
1 polymer ?
#
loop_
_entity_poly.entity_id
_entity_poly.type
_entity_poly.pdbx_seq_one_letter_code
_entity_poly.pdbx_strand_id
1 'polypeptide(L)'
;MPDVRRVAGRYELLEQFNNGGMGDVWRGYDAVLDRPVAVKLIRPQAVTSPHLAEEFEKRFRREARVTARIQHPGVPQVYDAVLDESYEQLFLVMELVDGVPLTAYVHPDHPLPVSWAVAVAAQVATVLSYAHDVPVVHRDLKPGNILVARDGTVKVLDFGIAAILQTDVTKLTATGSPIGTHQYMAPEQVRGARVTPRTDLYALGCVLHELLCGRTLFSGDSEWQLMTQHVNATPTPLRQLRDDVPTDLEELVLHLLLKAPEARPADVQEVYERLRPFLPGPGDESAPEEAGPAGAPDPTGIFRRPYAPRSRAGAAGGAQAAAPVVGPDAPPVVPAAEREALREQIREVHAHYVALMEEERYAQAADVVGELIEPAARSLGSESRAVLRLRSWRAVSRQLAGDHRAALPEFEALADAYGRVSGPSSEEALECRAQAARCRGELGQVTEALAGLNGVLETVRAIDGDVSENAVELRRDIGMLLLAQQRAAEAFDVLEPLHEDLCVVFGPNDELTAEVAETLAVIRLDLDGGPSPSPS
;
A
#
# COMPACT_ATOMS: atom_id res chain seq x y z
N MET A 1 1.64 -20.88 -19.55
CA MET A 1 1.22 -19.77 -18.67
C MET A 1 0.32 -20.36 -17.60
N PRO A 2 0.53 -20.09 -16.30
CA PRO A 2 -0.50 -20.39 -15.33
C PRO A 2 -1.70 -19.48 -15.63
N ASP A 3 -2.88 -20.07 -15.64
CA ASP A 3 -4.14 -19.42 -15.98
C ASP A 3 -4.45 -18.34 -14.93
N VAL A 4 -4.38 -17.05 -15.30
CA VAL A 4 -4.67 -15.95 -14.37
C VAL A 4 -6.17 -15.93 -14.13
N ARG A 5 -6.58 -16.31 -12.92
CA ARG A 5 -7.99 -16.34 -12.53
C ARG A 5 -8.54 -14.92 -12.48
N ARG A 6 -9.49 -14.61 -13.37
CA ARG A 6 -10.18 -13.31 -13.45
C ARG A 6 -11.65 -13.43 -13.05
N VAL A 7 -12.19 -12.39 -12.40
CA VAL A 7 -13.63 -12.24 -12.13
C VAL A 7 -14.21 -11.03 -12.87
N ALA A 8 -15.43 -11.21 -13.40
CA ALA A 8 -16.12 -10.25 -14.28
C ALA A 8 -15.27 -9.70 -15.44
N GLY A 9 -14.30 -10.50 -15.93
CA GLY A 9 -13.39 -10.11 -17.01
C GLY A 9 -12.49 -8.91 -16.73
N ARG A 10 -12.48 -8.38 -15.50
CA ARG A 10 -11.82 -7.12 -15.14
C ARG A 10 -10.84 -7.24 -13.97
N TYR A 11 -11.20 -8.00 -12.96
CA TYR A 11 -10.41 -8.08 -11.73
C TYR A 11 -9.59 -9.36 -11.72
N GLU A 12 -8.27 -9.23 -11.77
CA GLU A 12 -7.34 -10.33 -11.67
C GLU A 12 -7.17 -10.73 -10.20
N LEU A 13 -7.24 -12.02 -9.90
CA LEU A 13 -6.98 -12.55 -8.57
C LEU A 13 -5.52 -13.03 -8.51
N LEU A 14 -4.71 -12.36 -7.69
CA LEU A 14 -3.26 -12.57 -7.63
C LEU A 14 -2.88 -13.50 -6.47
N GLU A 15 -3.14 -13.06 -5.25
CA GLU A 15 -2.73 -13.75 -4.02
C GLU A 15 -3.91 -13.82 -3.06
N GLN A 16 -4.12 -14.95 -2.40
CA GLN A 16 -5.16 -15.10 -1.40
C GLN A 16 -4.63 -14.69 -0.01
N PHE A 17 -5.24 -13.69 0.62
CA PHE A 17 -4.83 -13.22 1.95
C PHE A 17 -5.34 -14.09 3.08
N ASN A 18 -6.61 -14.49 3.01
CA ASN A 18 -7.29 -15.17 4.10
C ASN A 18 -8.46 -16.02 3.61
N ASN A 19 -8.72 -17.09 4.36
CA ASN A 19 -9.89 -17.96 4.21
C ASN A 19 -10.81 -17.73 5.43
N GLY A 20 -11.88 -16.97 5.25
CA GLY A 20 -12.86 -16.68 6.29
C GLY A 20 -14.14 -17.50 6.12
N GLY A 21 -14.95 -17.59 7.18
CA GLY A 21 -16.22 -18.33 7.16
C GLY A 21 -17.27 -17.81 6.17
N MET A 22 -17.09 -16.60 5.62
CA MET A 22 -18.02 -15.96 4.68
C MET A 22 -17.49 -15.86 3.25
N GLY A 23 -16.22 -16.18 3.04
CA GLY A 23 -15.56 -15.89 1.78
C GLY A 23 -14.05 -15.84 1.85
N ASP A 24 -13.45 -15.86 0.67
CA ASP A 24 -12.01 -15.72 0.46
C ASP A 24 -11.68 -14.29 0.06
N VAL A 25 -10.69 -13.69 0.72
CA VAL A 25 -10.21 -12.35 0.35
C VAL A 25 -8.93 -12.50 -0.44
N TRP A 26 -8.89 -11.89 -1.62
CA TRP A 26 -7.77 -11.91 -2.55
C TRP A 26 -7.20 -10.51 -2.71
N ARG A 27 -5.87 -10.43 -2.77
CA ARG A 27 -5.19 -9.37 -3.49
C ARG A 27 -5.55 -9.52 -4.95
N GLY A 28 -6.06 -8.44 -5.54
CA GLY A 28 -6.35 -8.40 -6.95
C GLY A 28 -5.83 -7.15 -7.62
N TYR A 29 -6.03 -7.13 -8.93
CA TYR A 29 -5.69 -6.00 -9.78
C TYR A 29 -6.89 -5.62 -10.63
N ASP A 30 -7.27 -4.35 -10.59
CA ASP A 30 -8.27 -3.79 -11.49
C ASP A 30 -7.57 -3.42 -12.80
N ALA A 31 -7.65 -4.31 -13.80
CA ALA A 31 -6.94 -4.13 -15.07
C ALA A 31 -7.44 -2.94 -15.91
N VAL A 32 -8.61 -2.37 -15.57
CA VAL A 32 -9.17 -1.21 -16.27
C VAL A 32 -8.70 0.10 -15.64
N LEU A 33 -8.66 0.17 -14.30
CA LEU A 33 -8.23 1.37 -13.57
C LEU A 33 -6.77 1.33 -13.12
N ASP A 34 -6.05 0.27 -13.48
CA ASP A 34 -4.62 0.08 -13.25
C ASP A 34 -4.22 0.28 -11.77
N ARG A 35 -4.89 -0.45 -10.88
CA ARG A 35 -4.69 -0.32 -9.43
C ARG A 35 -4.87 -1.62 -8.65
N PRO A 36 -4.15 -1.79 -7.53
CA PRO A 36 -4.40 -2.90 -6.63
C PRO A 36 -5.74 -2.73 -5.91
N VAL A 37 -6.43 -3.86 -5.72
CA VAL A 37 -7.72 -3.94 -5.04
C VAL A 37 -7.78 -5.16 -4.12
N ALA A 38 -8.65 -5.12 -3.11
CA ALA A 38 -9.04 -6.32 -2.38
C ALA A 38 -10.34 -6.86 -2.98
N VAL A 39 -10.36 -8.14 -3.35
CA VAL A 39 -11.54 -8.84 -3.88
C VAL A 39 -11.99 -9.89 -2.88
N LYS A 40 -13.14 -9.66 -2.25
CA LYS A 40 -13.76 -10.63 -1.34
C LYS A 40 -14.77 -11.46 -2.10
N LEU A 41 -14.43 -12.71 -2.38
CA LEU A 41 -15.31 -13.71 -2.97
C LEU A 41 -16.20 -14.28 -1.86
N ILE A 42 -17.51 -14.08 -1.96
CA ILE A 42 -18.47 -14.55 -0.97
C ILE A 42 -18.84 -15.99 -1.32
N ARG A 43 -18.67 -16.90 -0.35
CA ARG A 43 -19.03 -18.32 -0.54
C ARG A 43 -20.53 -18.51 -0.33
N PRO A 44 -21.28 -19.07 -1.30
CA PRO A 44 -22.72 -19.28 -1.18
C PRO A 44 -23.16 -20.38 -0.20
N GLN A 45 -22.31 -20.80 0.76
CA GLN A 45 -22.44 -22.04 1.55
C GLN A 45 -23.80 -22.27 2.25
N ALA A 46 -24.67 -21.25 2.32
CA ALA A 46 -26.02 -21.33 2.89
C ALA A 46 -27.18 -21.41 1.86
N VAL A 47 -26.91 -21.36 0.55
CA VAL A 47 -27.93 -21.29 -0.50
C VAL A 47 -28.26 -22.69 -1.03
N THR A 48 -29.29 -23.32 -0.47
CA THR A 48 -29.75 -24.68 -0.85
C THR A 48 -30.91 -24.69 -1.84
N SER A 49 -31.40 -23.51 -2.24
CA SER A 49 -32.53 -23.34 -3.16
C SER A 49 -32.39 -22.04 -3.97
N PRO A 50 -32.81 -22.00 -5.25
CA PRO A 50 -32.79 -20.79 -6.08
C PRO A 50 -33.47 -19.57 -5.44
N HIS A 51 -34.55 -19.79 -4.68
CA HIS A 51 -35.25 -18.68 -3.99
C HIS A 51 -34.41 -18.05 -2.86
N LEU A 52 -33.64 -18.87 -2.14
CA LEU A 52 -32.73 -18.40 -1.10
C LEU A 52 -31.53 -17.66 -1.72
N ALA A 53 -31.14 -18.00 -2.95
CA ALA A 53 -30.08 -17.34 -3.70
C ALA A 53 -30.45 -15.89 -4.01
N GLU A 54 -31.66 -15.67 -4.54
CA GLU A 54 -32.17 -14.34 -4.89
C GLU A 54 -32.33 -13.44 -3.64
N GLU A 55 -32.79 -13.99 -2.52
CA GLU A 55 -32.88 -13.23 -1.27
C GLU A 55 -31.49 -12.88 -0.70
N PHE A 56 -30.55 -13.81 -0.76
CA PHE A 56 -29.17 -13.61 -0.33
C PHE A 56 -28.49 -12.52 -1.17
N GLU A 57 -28.65 -12.56 -2.50
CA GLU A 57 -28.17 -11.54 -3.41
C GLU A 57 -28.74 -10.16 -3.07
N LYS A 58 -30.07 -10.04 -2.93
CA LYS A 58 -30.74 -8.76 -2.65
C LYS A 58 -30.21 -8.14 -1.36
N ARG A 59 -29.94 -8.97 -0.35
CA ARG A 59 -29.33 -8.54 0.91
C ARG A 59 -27.88 -8.17 0.73
N PHE A 60 -27.09 -8.95 0.01
CA PHE A 60 -25.69 -8.61 -0.28
C PHE A 60 -25.55 -7.27 -0.99
N ARG A 61 -26.31 -7.04 -2.08
CA ARG A 61 -26.33 -5.74 -2.76
C ARG A 61 -26.77 -4.61 -1.84
N ARG A 62 -27.74 -4.85 -0.96
CA ARG A 62 -28.20 -3.86 0.01
C ARG A 62 -27.10 -3.51 1.01
N GLU A 63 -26.50 -4.49 1.66
CA GLU A 63 -25.45 -4.28 2.66
C GLU A 63 -24.19 -3.65 2.04
N ALA A 64 -23.79 -4.07 0.84
CA ALA A 64 -22.69 -3.44 0.11
C ALA A 64 -22.97 -1.95 -0.19
N ARG A 65 -24.19 -1.62 -0.64
CA ARG A 65 -24.61 -0.23 -0.89
C ARG A 65 -24.68 0.61 0.37
N VAL A 66 -25.10 0.05 1.50
CA VAL A 66 -25.15 0.77 2.76
C VAL A 66 -23.73 1.00 3.29
N THR A 67 -22.86 -0.01 3.22
CA THR A 67 -21.44 0.11 3.58
C THR A 67 -20.72 1.16 2.73
N ALA A 68 -20.99 1.20 1.42
CA ALA A 68 -20.42 2.21 0.52
C ALA A 68 -20.87 3.66 0.81
N ARG A 69 -21.90 3.86 1.65
CA ARG A 69 -22.34 5.20 2.10
C ARG A 69 -21.56 5.70 3.32
N ILE A 70 -20.82 4.84 4.01
CA ILE A 70 -20.01 5.25 5.16
C ILE A 70 -18.79 6.00 4.63
N GLN A 71 -18.79 7.33 4.76
CA GLN A 71 -17.71 8.19 4.30
C GLN A 71 -16.78 8.51 5.47
N HIS A 72 -15.80 7.65 5.71
CA HIS A 72 -14.80 7.87 6.75
C HIS A 72 -13.45 7.27 6.33
N PRO A 73 -12.31 7.93 6.58
CA PRO A 73 -10.99 7.42 6.20
C PRO A 73 -10.67 6.02 6.77
N GLY A 74 -11.24 5.70 7.93
CA GLY A 74 -11.13 4.40 8.58
C GLY A 74 -12.06 3.30 8.05
N VAL A 75 -12.82 3.54 6.97
CA VAL A 75 -13.58 2.49 6.26
C VAL A 75 -12.96 2.28 4.88
N PRO A 76 -12.58 1.05 4.51
CA PRO A 76 -12.12 0.76 3.16
C PRO A 76 -13.14 1.17 2.11
N GLN A 77 -12.72 1.90 1.09
CA GLN A 77 -13.63 2.33 0.04
C GLN A 77 -14.14 1.13 -0.76
N VAL A 78 -15.46 0.98 -0.88
CA VAL A 78 -16.08 -0.02 -1.77
C VAL A 78 -16.09 0.52 -3.19
N TYR A 79 -15.46 -0.20 -4.12
CA TYR A 79 -15.39 0.19 -5.53
C TYR A 79 -16.47 -0.47 -6.36
N ASP A 80 -16.77 -1.73 -6.09
CA ASP A 80 -17.73 -2.50 -6.87
C ASP A 80 -18.33 -3.63 -6.05
N ALA A 81 -19.55 -4.02 -6.40
CA ALA A 81 -20.26 -5.16 -5.82
C ALA A 81 -20.96 -5.90 -6.96
N VAL A 82 -20.36 -6.99 -7.40
CA VAL A 82 -20.71 -7.65 -8.65
C VAL A 82 -21.24 -9.04 -8.38
N LEU A 83 -22.24 -9.39 -9.18
CA LEU A 83 -22.62 -10.78 -9.40
C LEU A 83 -22.07 -11.18 -10.76
N ASP A 84 -21.45 -12.34 -10.85
CA ASP A 84 -21.16 -12.88 -12.16
C ASP A 84 -22.45 -13.09 -12.98
N GLU A 85 -22.31 -13.19 -14.30
CA GLU A 85 -23.44 -13.33 -15.24
C GLU A 85 -24.26 -14.62 -15.04
N SER A 86 -23.67 -15.63 -14.38
CA SER A 86 -24.30 -16.91 -14.03
C SER A 86 -25.00 -16.90 -12.66
N TYR A 87 -24.90 -15.81 -11.88
CA TYR A 87 -25.39 -15.67 -10.50
C TYR A 87 -24.76 -16.66 -9.50
N GLU A 88 -23.64 -17.30 -9.86
CA GLU A 88 -23.00 -18.34 -9.04
C GLU A 88 -21.90 -17.78 -8.12
N GLN A 89 -21.27 -16.66 -8.48
CA GLN A 89 -20.23 -16.01 -7.68
C GLN A 89 -20.59 -14.56 -7.36
N LEU A 90 -20.63 -14.28 -6.06
CA LEU A 90 -20.80 -12.96 -5.46
C LEU A 90 -19.44 -12.42 -5.03
N PHE A 91 -19.10 -11.20 -5.41
CA PHE A 91 -17.87 -10.60 -4.91
C PHE A 91 -17.98 -9.10 -4.63
N LEU A 92 -17.16 -8.65 -3.69
CA LEU A 92 -17.01 -7.25 -3.31
C LEU A 92 -15.59 -6.80 -3.63
N VAL A 93 -15.46 -5.71 -4.40
CA VAL A 93 -14.17 -5.08 -4.70
C VAL A 93 -14.04 -3.83 -3.85
N MET A 94 -12.95 -3.73 -3.10
CA MET A 94 -12.70 -2.65 -2.16
C MET A 94 -11.23 -2.21 -2.16
N GLU A 95 -10.97 -1.10 -1.48
CA GLU A 95 -9.62 -0.60 -1.19
C GLU A 95 -8.74 -1.73 -0.63
N LEU A 96 -7.59 -1.97 -1.26
CA LEU A 96 -6.55 -2.81 -0.67
C LEU A 96 -5.83 -2.02 0.42
N VAL A 97 -6.07 -2.38 1.67
CA VAL A 97 -5.41 -1.74 2.81
C VAL A 97 -4.03 -2.36 3.03
N ASP A 98 -2.97 -1.57 2.85
CA ASP A 98 -1.61 -1.92 3.27
C ASP A 98 -1.45 -1.59 4.76
N GLY A 99 -1.67 -2.60 5.60
CA GLY A 99 -1.64 -2.47 7.05
C GLY A 99 -1.49 -3.79 7.77
N VAL A 100 -1.32 -3.71 9.08
CA VAL A 100 -1.13 -4.87 9.96
C VAL A 100 -2.39 -5.09 10.80
N PRO A 101 -2.94 -6.30 10.87
CA PRO A 101 -4.11 -6.60 11.71
C PRO A 101 -3.78 -6.51 13.20
N LEU A 102 -4.74 -6.07 14.02
CA LEU A 102 -4.55 -5.98 15.47
C LEU A 102 -4.22 -7.32 16.13
N THR A 103 -4.52 -8.45 15.49
CA THR A 103 -4.06 -9.77 15.98
C THR A 103 -2.54 -9.87 16.10
N ALA A 104 -1.78 -9.11 15.31
CA ALA A 104 -0.32 -9.06 15.42
C ALA A 104 0.18 -8.08 16.50
N TYR A 105 -0.71 -7.27 17.07
CA TYR A 105 -0.38 -6.30 18.13
C TYR A 105 -0.59 -6.89 19.53
N VAL A 106 -1.42 -7.91 19.65
CA VAL A 106 -1.80 -8.51 20.93
C VAL A 106 -0.80 -9.61 21.29
N HIS A 107 -0.12 -9.47 22.42
CA HIS A 107 0.75 -10.51 22.97
C HIS A 107 0.61 -10.57 24.51
N PRO A 108 0.34 -11.75 25.12
CA PRO A 108 0.14 -11.87 26.57
C PRO A 108 1.33 -11.40 27.42
N ASP A 109 2.55 -11.59 26.92
CA ASP A 109 3.78 -11.21 27.64
C ASP A 109 4.28 -9.80 27.28
N HIS A 110 3.69 -9.16 26.26
CA HIS A 110 4.08 -7.83 25.79
C HIS A 110 2.82 -6.98 25.54
N PRO A 111 2.13 -6.52 26.60
CA PRO A 111 0.99 -5.64 26.45
C PRO A 111 1.36 -4.34 25.73
N LEU A 112 0.42 -3.79 24.96
CA LEU A 112 0.66 -2.54 24.23
C LEU A 112 0.79 -1.34 25.18
N PRO A 113 1.51 -0.28 24.83
CA PRO A 113 1.41 0.99 25.54
C PRO A 113 -0.05 1.44 25.65
N VAL A 114 -0.46 2.01 26.79
CA VAL A 114 -1.84 2.46 27.01
C VAL A 114 -2.27 3.46 25.93
N SER A 115 -1.36 4.37 25.54
CA SER A 115 -1.57 5.34 24.46
C SER A 115 -1.88 4.69 23.12
N TRP A 116 -1.27 3.54 22.79
CA TRP A 116 -1.57 2.79 21.56
C TRP A 116 -2.96 2.15 21.61
N ALA A 117 -3.30 1.48 22.70
CA ALA A 117 -4.61 0.85 22.86
C ALA A 117 -5.75 1.88 22.82
N VAL A 118 -5.56 3.02 23.48
CA VAL A 118 -6.51 4.15 23.45
C VAL A 118 -6.59 4.76 22.05
N ALA A 119 -5.46 5.00 21.38
CA ALA A 119 -5.45 5.56 20.03
C ALA A 119 -6.22 4.67 19.04
N VAL A 120 -6.03 3.36 19.11
CA VAL A 120 -6.79 2.40 18.31
C VAL A 120 -8.29 2.48 18.64
N ALA A 121 -8.65 2.39 19.91
CA ALA A 121 -10.06 2.41 20.33
C ALA A 121 -10.76 3.73 19.97
N ALA A 122 -10.06 4.86 20.07
CA ALA A 122 -10.59 6.17 19.70
C ALA A 122 -10.85 6.26 18.18
N GLN A 123 -9.93 5.76 17.35
CA GLN A 123 -10.15 5.72 15.90
C GLN A 123 -11.28 4.76 15.52
N VAL A 124 -11.40 3.59 16.18
CA VAL A 124 -12.55 2.69 15.98
C VAL A 124 -13.86 3.38 16.38
N ALA A 125 -13.86 4.12 17.49
CA ALA A 125 -15.01 4.90 17.94
C ALA A 125 -15.44 5.94 16.89
N THR A 126 -14.51 6.65 16.25
CA THR A 126 -14.87 7.57 15.17
C THR A 126 -15.46 6.82 13.97
N VAL A 127 -14.90 5.67 13.58
CA VAL A 127 -15.45 4.87 12.47
C VAL A 127 -16.90 4.42 12.78
N LEU A 128 -17.13 3.89 13.98
CA LEU A 128 -18.44 3.44 14.42
C LEU A 128 -19.46 4.59 14.47
N SER A 129 -19.05 5.80 14.83
CA SER A 129 -19.93 6.98 14.80
C SER A 129 -20.51 7.20 13.41
N TYR A 130 -19.66 7.19 12.38
CA TYR A 130 -20.10 7.37 10.99
C TYR A 130 -20.96 6.20 10.50
N ALA A 131 -20.67 4.98 10.94
CA ALA A 131 -21.49 3.81 10.59
C ALA A 131 -22.88 3.87 11.24
N HIS A 132 -22.96 4.28 12.50
CA HIS A 132 -24.19 4.34 13.28
C HIS A 132 -25.13 5.46 12.80
N ASP A 133 -24.60 6.51 12.16
CA ASP A 133 -25.38 7.56 11.47
C ASP A 133 -26.12 7.04 10.22
N VAL A 134 -25.62 5.98 9.58
CA VAL A 134 -26.24 5.34 8.39
C VAL A 134 -26.94 4.02 8.72
N PRO A 135 -27.68 3.96 9.83
CA PRO A 135 -28.13 2.78 10.58
C PRO A 135 -27.39 1.44 10.38
N VAL A 136 -26.06 1.46 10.25
CA VAL A 136 -25.25 0.23 10.19
C VAL A 136 -24.78 -0.13 11.59
N VAL A 137 -24.80 -1.42 11.91
CA VAL A 137 -24.12 -1.98 13.09
C VAL A 137 -23.10 -2.98 12.55
N HIS A 138 -21.88 -2.98 13.07
CA HIS A 138 -20.79 -3.80 12.57
C HIS A 138 -21.02 -5.30 12.85
N ARG A 139 -21.42 -5.65 14.09
CA ARG A 139 -21.79 -7.01 14.57
C ARG A 139 -20.69 -8.05 14.73
N ASP A 140 -19.55 -7.90 14.05
CA ASP A 140 -18.38 -8.81 14.17
C ASP A 140 -17.08 -8.04 14.45
N LEU A 141 -17.13 -7.03 15.34
CA LEU A 141 -15.94 -6.22 15.63
C LEU A 141 -14.95 -7.03 16.47
N LYS A 142 -13.73 -7.21 15.95
CA LYS A 142 -12.65 -8.00 16.57
C LYS A 142 -11.28 -7.60 16.02
N PRO A 143 -10.16 -7.97 16.67
CA PRO A 143 -8.82 -7.58 16.22
C PRO A 143 -8.52 -8.00 14.77
N GLY A 144 -9.04 -9.15 14.31
CA GLY A 144 -8.86 -9.62 12.93
C GLY A 144 -9.57 -8.77 11.86
N ASN A 145 -10.56 -7.96 12.25
CA ASN A 145 -11.29 -7.05 11.36
C ASN A 145 -10.82 -5.60 11.49
N ILE A 146 -9.73 -5.35 12.20
CA ILE A 146 -9.16 -4.02 12.40
C ILE A 146 -7.70 -4.03 11.95
N LEU A 147 -7.38 -3.22 10.96
CA LEU A 147 -6.01 -3.02 10.46
C LEU A 147 -5.50 -1.66 10.94
N VAL A 148 -4.20 -1.57 11.20
CA VAL A 148 -3.48 -0.30 11.31
C VAL A 148 -2.64 -0.13 10.05
N ALA A 149 -2.97 0.88 9.25
CA ALA A 149 -2.23 1.22 8.04
C ALA A 149 -0.85 1.79 8.37
N ARG A 150 0.06 1.81 7.39
CA ARG A 150 1.44 2.30 7.58
C ARG A 150 1.55 3.73 8.13
N ASP A 151 0.55 4.57 7.91
CA ASP A 151 0.51 5.95 8.42
C ASP A 151 -0.15 6.07 9.82
N GLY A 152 -0.48 4.95 10.47
CA GLY A 152 -1.13 4.91 11.78
C GLY A 152 -2.66 5.00 11.72
N THR A 153 -3.25 5.14 10.53
CA THR A 153 -4.70 5.15 10.36
C THR A 153 -5.28 3.77 10.63
N VAL A 154 -6.28 3.69 11.49
CA VAL A 154 -7.04 2.46 11.75
C VAL A 154 -8.14 2.30 10.72
N LYS A 155 -8.18 1.12 10.09
CA LYS A 155 -9.19 0.69 9.12
C LYS A 155 -10.03 -0.43 9.73
N VAL A 156 -11.34 -0.24 9.80
CA VAL A 156 -12.30 -1.27 10.24
C VAL A 156 -12.89 -1.93 9.00
N LEU A 157 -12.69 -3.23 8.88
CA LEU A 157 -13.11 -4.05 7.74
C LEU A 157 -14.50 -4.66 7.97
N ASP A 158 -15.13 -5.18 6.91
CA ASP A 158 -16.25 -6.13 7.03
C ASP A 158 -17.54 -5.63 7.73
N PHE A 159 -17.87 -4.34 7.60
CA PHE A 159 -19.16 -3.80 8.02
C PHE A 159 -20.34 -4.60 7.43
N GLY A 160 -21.19 -5.16 8.29
CA GLY A 160 -22.53 -5.64 7.91
C GLY A 160 -22.60 -6.86 6.99
N ILE A 161 -21.52 -7.32 6.36
CA ILE A 161 -21.54 -8.51 5.49
C ILE A 161 -21.87 -9.78 6.30
N ALA A 162 -21.48 -9.81 7.58
CA ALA A 162 -21.84 -10.87 8.51
C ALA A 162 -23.34 -11.00 8.79
N ALA A 163 -24.08 -9.90 8.69
CA ALA A 163 -25.53 -9.89 8.87
C ALA A 163 -26.27 -10.63 7.75
N ILE A 164 -25.68 -10.70 6.55
CA ILE A 164 -26.29 -11.31 5.35
C ILE A 164 -26.60 -12.80 5.59
N LEU A 165 -25.79 -13.47 6.42
CA LEU A 165 -25.91 -14.90 6.73
C LEU A 165 -26.81 -15.21 7.95
N GLN A 166 -27.12 -14.23 8.80
CA GLN A 166 -27.81 -14.45 10.08
C GLN A 166 -29.35 -14.47 9.96
N THR A 167 -29.91 -15.08 8.92
CA THR A 167 -31.38 -15.16 8.79
C THR A 167 -32.04 -16.10 9.80
N ASP A 168 -31.32 -17.10 10.32
CA ASP A 168 -31.87 -18.10 11.22
C ASP A 168 -31.07 -18.14 12.54
N VAL A 169 -31.32 -17.16 13.42
CA VAL A 169 -30.89 -17.19 14.84
C VAL A 169 -31.42 -18.46 15.56
N THR A 170 -32.32 -19.22 14.94
CA THR A 170 -32.97 -20.41 15.51
C THR A 170 -32.43 -21.76 15.03
N LYS A 171 -31.46 -21.82 14.08
CA LYS A 171 -30.93 -23.10 13.53
C LYS A 171 -29.44 -23.34 13.78
N LEU A 172 -28.85 -22.71 14.80
CA LEU A 172 -27.41 -22.82 15.09
C LEU A 172 -26.96 -24.18 15.69
N THR A 173 -27.81 -25.21 15.76
CA THR A 173 -27.52 -26.47 16.49
C THR A 173 -27.19 -27.69 15.62
N ALA A 174 -27.10 -27.60 14.29
CA ALA A 174 -27.13 -28.82 13.46
C ALA A 174 -25.94 -29.13 12.52
N THR A 175 -24.98 -28.23 12.27
CA THR A 175 -24.05 -28.47 11.13
C THR A 175 -22.54 -28.29 11.36
N GLY A 176 -22.07 -28.16 12.61
CA GLY A 176 -20.67 -28.50 12.97
C GLY A 176 -19.55 -27.88 12.12
N SER A 177 -19.77 -26.72 11.49
CA SER A 177 -18.75 -25.95 10.76
C SER A 177 -18.61 -24.57 11.40
N PRO A 178 -17.39 -24.07 11.64
CA PRO A 178 -17.16 -22.92 12.49
C PRO A 178 -17.65 -21.63 11.81
N ILE A 179 -18.68 -21.00 12.37
CA ILE A 179 -19.15 -19.67 11.97
C ILE A 179 -18.91 -18.70 13.14
N GLY A 180 -17.74 -18.07 13.14
CA GLY A 180 -17.43 -16.90 13.97
C GLY A 180 -16.51 -17.14 15.17
N THR A 181 -15.83 -16.07 15.60
CA THR A 181 -14.97 -16.07 16.80
C THR A 181 -15.79 -15.56 17.98
N HIS A 182 -16.32 -16.46 18.81
CA HIS A 182 -17.24 -16.14 19.93
C HIS A 182 -16.65 -15.23 21.02
N GLN A 183 -15.33 -14.97 21.00
CA GLN A 183 -14.56 -14.22 22.02
C GLN A 183 -14.96 -12.74 22.16
N TYR A 184 -15.66 -12.17 21.17
CA TYR A 184 -16.05 -10.75 21.14
C TYR A 184 -17.57 -10.57 21.07
N MET A 185 -18.35 -11.66 21.19
CA MET A 185 -19.79 -11.65 21.00
C MET A 185 -20.51 -10.97 22.17
N ALA A 186 -21.42 -10.05 21.87
CA ALA A 186 -22.20 -9.38 22.90
C ALA A 186 -23.26 -10.31 23.53
N PRO A 187 -23.65 -10.11 24.80
CA PRO A 187 -24.66 -10.92 25.49
C PRO A 187 -25.99 -11.01 24.74
N GLU A 188 -26.43 -9.93 24.11
CA GLU A 188 -27.64 -9.88 23.30
C GLU A 188 -27.53 -10.73 22.02
N GLN A 189 -26.35 -10.84 21.41
CA GLN A 189 -26.13 -11.72 20.26
C GLN A 189 -26.20 -13.19 20.69
N VAL A 190 -25.60 -13.54 21.83
CA VAL A 190 -25.68 -14.90 22.41
C VAL A 190 -27.13 -15.28 22.71
N ARG A 191 -27.94 -14.34 23.21
CA ARG A 191 -29.37 -14.55 23.53
C ARG A 191 -30.30 -14.49 22.31
N GLY A 192 -29.78 -14.15 21.13
CA GLY A 192 -30.61 -13.89 19.94
C GLY A 192 -31.53 -12.68 20.08
N ALA A 193 -31.21 -11.75 20.98
CA ALA A 193 -31.94 -10.51 21.19
C ALA A 193 -31.58 -9.46 20.11
N ARG A 194 -32.31 -8.34 20.13
CA ARG A 194 -32.14 -7.28 19.13
C ARG A 194 -30.74 -6.66 19.23
N VAL A 195 -30.00 -6.75 18.11
CA VAL A 195 -28.72 -6.06 17.92
C VAL A 195 -28.95 -4.56 17.71
N THR A 196 -28.13 -3.75 18.38
CA THR A 196 -28.16 -2.27 18.38
C THR A 196 -26.74 -1.70 18.28
N PRO A 197 -26.53 -0.39 18.03
CA PRO A 197 -25.22 0.25 18.12
C PRO A 197 -24.40 -0.10 19.39
N ARG A 198 -25.07 -0.31 20.52
CA ARG A 198 -24.45 -0.72 21.79
C ARG A 198 -23.84 -2.12 21.76
N THR A 199 -24.19 -2.93 20.77
CA THR A 199 -23.57 -4.25 20.52
C THR A 199 -22.10 -4.06 20.10
N ASP A 200 -21.84 -3.11 19.21
CA ASP A 200 -20.47 -2.78 18.78
C ASP A 200 -19.67 -2.18 19.93
N LEU A 201 -20.31 -1.42 20.83
CA LEU A 201 -19.65 -0.89 22.03
C LEU A 201 -19.16 -2.00 22.97
N TYR A 202 -19.94 -3.07 23.15
CA TYR A 202 -19.49 -4.23 23.93
C TYR A 202 -18.28 -4.90 23.28
N ALA A 203 -18.33 -5.12 21.97
CA ALA A 203 -17.22 -5.70 21.23
C ALA A 203 -15.97 -4.81 21.28
N LEU A 204 -16.11 -3.49 21.20
CA LEU A 204 -15.03 -2.52 21.41
C LEU A 204 -14.45 -2.62 22.83
N GLY A 205 -15.29 -2.84 23.85
CA GLY A 205 -14.85 -3.12 25.22
C GLY A 205 -13.99 -4.39 25.32
N CYS A 206 -14.38 -5.46 24.62
CA CYS A 206 -13.59 -6.70 24.54
C CYS A 206 -12.24 -6.46 23.85
N VAL A 207 -12.23 -5.75 22.71
CA VAL A 207 -11.01 -5.40 21.98
C VAL A 207 -10.09 -4.55 22.85
N LEU A 208 -10.61 -3.50 23.49
CA LEU A 208 -9.81 -2.60 24.33
C LEU A 208 -9.24 -3.33 25.55
N HIS A 209 -10.01 -4.22 26.19
CA HIS A 209 -9.50 -5.10 27.26
C HIS A 209 -8.29 -5.92 26.77
N GLU A 210 -8.43 -6.57 25.62
CA GLU A 210 -7.39 -7.43 25.06
C GLU A 210 -6.14 -6.65 24.61
N LEU A 211 -6.30 -5.47 24.02
CA LEU A 211 -5.17 -4.60 23.68
C LEU A 211 -4.40 -4.15 24.93
N LEU A 212 -5.11 -3.90 26.04
CA LEU A 212 -4.50 -3.42 27.29
C LEU A 212 -3.77 -4.51 28.08
N CYS A 213 -4.28 -5.75 28.12
CA CYS A 213 -3.69 -6.83 28.93
C CYS A 213 -3.12 -8.00 28.14
N GLY A 214 -3.23 -7.98 26.81
CA GLY A 214 -2.74 -9.04 25.92
C GLY A 214 -3.58 -10.32 25.93
N ARG A 215 -4.75 -10.32 26.58
CA ARG A 215 -5.60 -11.51 26.78
C ARG A 215 -7.06 -11.22 26.46
N THR A 216 -7.74 -12.19 25.84
CA THR A 216 -9.18 -12.12 25.62
C THR A 216 -9.92 -11.95 26.95
N LEU A 217 -11.07 -11.26 26.90
CA LEU A 217 -11.87 -10.99 28.10
C LEU A 217 -12.26 -12.27 28.86
N PHE A 218 -12.67 -13.28 28.11
CA PHE A 218 -13.04 -14.59 28.63
C PHE A 218 -12.34 -15.69 27.82
N SER A 219 -12.15 -16.82 28.48
CA SER A 219 -11.62 -18.06 27.91
C SER A 219 -12.42 -19.22 28.51
N GLY A 220 -12.75 -20.20 27.68
CA GLY A 220 -13.46 -21.42 28.10
C GLY A 220 -13.02 -22.62 27.28
N ASP A 221 -13.20 -23.81 27.84
CA ASP A 221 -12.83 -25.10 27.23
C ASP A 221 -13.82 -25.50 26.11
N SER A 222 -14.92 -24.75 25.97
CA SER A 222 -15.90 -24.90 24.88
C SER A 222 -16.53 -23.56 24.50
N GLU A 223 -17.02 -23.48 23.25
CA GLU A 223 -17.75 -22.30 22.74
C GLU A 223 -18.96 -21.96 23.60
N TRP A 224 -19.72 -22.98 24.03
CA TRP A 224 -20.86 -22.80 24.92
C TRP A 224 -20.47 -22.16 26.26
N GLN A 225 -19.35 -22.59 26.86
CA GLN A 225 -18.85 -22.00 28.09
C GLN A 225 -18.44 -20.54 27.89
N LEU A 226 -17.75 -20.23 26.80
CA LEU A 226 -17.35 -18.88 26.44
C LEU A 226 -18.57 -17.95 26.24
N MET A 227 -19.56 -18.40 25.46
CA MET A 227 -20.83 -17.67 25.28
C MET A 227 -21.55 -17.45 26.62
N THR A 228 -21.57 -18.46 27.50
CA THR A 228 -22.15 -18.35 28.85
C THR A 228 -21.42 -17.32 29.72
N GLN A 229 -20.09 -17.22 29.62
CA GLN A 229 -19.30 -16.21 30.32
C GLN A 229 -19.64 -14.79 29.83
N HIS A 230 -19.79 -14.58 28.52
CA HIS A 230 -20.26 -13.29 28.01
C HIS A 230 -21.61 -12.88 28.63
N VAL A 231 -22.53 -13.82 28.79
CA VAL A 231 -23.87 -13.59 29.36
C VAL A 231 -23.85 -13.32 30.87
N ASN A 232 -23.03 -14.06 31.63
CA ASN A 232 -23.17 -14.16 33.10
C ASN A 232 -21.93 -13.74 33.90
N ALA A 233 -20.71 -13.88 33.37
CA ALA A 233 -19.49 -13.67 34.14
C ALA A 233 -19.14 -12.19 34.25
N THR A 234 -18.69 -11.76 35.42
CA THR A 234 -18.13 -10.42 35.61
C THR A 234 -16.70 -10.37 35.06
N PRO A 235 -16.34 -9.36 34.26
CA PRO A 235 -14.95 -9.13 33.84
C PRO A 235 -13.99 -9.03 35.03
N THR A 236 -12.77 -9.53 34.86
CA THR A 236 -11.68 -9.21 35.80
C THR A 236 -11.28 -7.75 35.60
N PRO A 237 -11.20 -6.92 36.66
CA PRO A 237 -10.70 -5.55 36.54
C PRO A 237 -9.28 -5.53 35.93
N LEU A 238 -9.05 -4.70 34.92
CA LEU A 238 -7.78 -4.58 34.20
C LEU A 238 -6.60 -4.29 35.12
N ARG A 239 -6.78 -3.51 36.19
CA ARG A 239 -5.75 -3.16 37.17
C ARG A 239 -5.30 -4.33 38.03
N GLN A 240 -6.04 -5.45 38.03
CA GLN A 240 -5.58 -6.72 38.59
C GLN A 240 -4.70 -7.50 37.62
N LEU A 241 -4.81 -7.24 36.32
CA LEU A 241 -4.03 -7.86 35.25
C LEU A 241 -2.81 -7.02 34.88
N ARG A 242 -2.92 -5.69 35.02
CA ARG A 242 -1.95 -4.69 34.60
C ARG A 242 -2.17 -3.37 35.36
N ASP A 243 -1.29 -3.05 36.30
CA ASP A 243 -1.48 -2.03 37.34
C ASP A 243 -1.26 -0.57 36.89
N ASP A 244 -0.53 -0.35 35.80
CA ASP A 244 -0.29 0.96 35.16
C ASP A 244 -1.51 1.49 34.37
N VAL A 245 -2.58 0.70 34.20
CA VAL A 245 -3.82 1.13 33.55
C VAL A 245 -4.52 2.21 34.41
N PRO A 246 -4.84 3.39 33.85
CA PRO A 246 -5.55 4.44 34.59
C PRO A 246 -6.94 3.98 35.06
N THR A 247 -7.31 4.38 36.29
CA THR A 247 -8.62 4.03 36.89
C THR A 247 -9.79 4.39 35.98
N ASP A 248 -9.81 5.62 35.48
CA ASP A 248 -10.89 6.14 34.62
C ASP A 248 -11.01 5.37 33.29
N LEU A 249 -9.89 4.82 32.79
CA LEU A 249 -9.86 3.95 31.60
C LEU A 249 -10.40 2.55 31.91
N GLU A 250 -10.02 1.95 33.04
CA GLU A 250 -10.61 0.70 33.51
C GLU A 250 -12.13 0.83 33.69
N GLU A 251 -12.59 1.92 34.31
CA GLU A 251 -14.01 2.20 34.48
C GLU A 251 -14.74 2.28 33.15
N LEU A 252 -14.12 2.87 32.12
CA LEU A 252 -14.71 2.90 30.77
C LEU A 252 -14.83 1.50 30.18
N VAL A 253 -13.76 0.69 30.26
CA VAL A 253 -13.79 -0.70 29.75
C VAL A 253 -14.88 -1.50 30.45
N LEU A 254 -14.98 -1.41 31.79
CA LEU A 254 -16.02 -2.10 32.55
C LEU A 254 -17.43 -1.60 32.20
N HIS A 255 -17.61 -0.31 31.94
CA HIS A 255 -18.88 0.28 31.51
C HIS A 255 -19.32 -0.24 30.13
N LEU A 256 -18.39 -0.38 29.17
CA LEU A 256 -18.63 -0.99 27.85
C LEU A 256 -19.04 -2.48 27.98
N LEU A 257 -18.47 -3.18 28.95
CA LEU A 257 -18.67 -4.62 29.17
C LEU A 257 -19.89 -4.97 30.04
N LEU A 258 -20.73 -3.99 30.38
CA LEU A 258 -21.99 -4.25 31.07
C LEU A 258 -22.92 -5.14 30.24
N LYS A 259 -23.61 -6.04 30.93
CA LYS A 259 -24.38 -7.12 30.30
C LYS A 259 -25.67 -6.62 29.64
N ALA A 260 -26.30 -5.62 30.26
CA ALA A 260 -27.48 -4.95 29.74
C ALA A 260 -27.05 -3.85 28.74
N PRO A 261 -27.47 -3.88 27.46
CA PRO A 261 -27.07 -2.88 26.48
C PRO A 261 -27.37 -1.44 26.91
N GLU A 262 -28.54 -1.21 27.50
CA GLU A 262 -29.01 0.08 28.02
C GLU A 262 -28.18 0.63 29.19
N ALA A 263 -27.42 -0.22 29.86
CA ALA A 263 -26.54 0.19 30.96
C ALA A 263 -25.14 0.62 30.47
N ARG A 264 -24.80 0.37 29.20
CA ARG A 264 -23.54 0.81 28.56
C ARG A 264 -23.57 2.32 28.24
N PRO A 265 -22.47 2.93 27.77
CA PRO A 265 -22.47 4.30 27.25
C PRO A 265 -23.62 4.60 26.28
N ALA A 266 -24.10 5.84 26.32
CA ALA A 266 -25.23 6.34 25.55
C ALA A 266 -25.12 5.99 24.06
N ASP A 267 -23.95 6.29 23.53
CA ASP A 267 -23.51 6.15 22.16
C ASP A 267 -21.97 6.10 22.12
N VAL A 268 -21.42 6.04 20.91
CA VAL A 268 -19.97 6.01 20.70
C VAL A 268 -19.28 7.36 20.92
N GLN A 269 -20.01 8.48 20.88
CA GLN A 269 -19.44 9.80 21.17
C GLN A 269 -19.05 9.90 22.64
N GLU A 270 -19.89 9.40 23.56
CA GLU A 270 -19.54 9.31 24.98
C GLU A 270 -18.24 8.52 25.19
N VAL A 271 -18.07 7.41 24.47
CA VAL A 271 -16.86 6.57 24.53
C VAL A 271 -15.64 7.34 24.06
N TYR A 272 -15.73 8.01 22.91
CA TYR A 272 -14.64 8.82 22.37
C TYR A 272 -14.23 9.94 23.33
N GLU A 273 -15.21 10.68 23.89
CA GLU A 273 -14.93 11.76 24.84
C GLU A 273 -14.25 11.26 26.12
N ARG A 274 -14.58 10.03 26.57
CA ARG A 274 -13.90 9.39 27.71
C ARG A 274 -12.52 8.84 27.37
N LEU A 275 -12.25 8.49 26.12
CA LEU A 275 -10.91 8.09 25.66
C LEU A 275 -9.99 9.29 25.43
N ARG A 276 -10.55 10.44 25.04
CA ARG A 276 -9.79 11.64 24.64
C ARG A 276 -8.71 12.08 25.64
N PRO A 277 -8.93 12.07 26.97
CA PRO A 277 -7.90 12.48 27.93
C PRO A 277 -6.63 11.60 27.93
N PHE A 278 -6.69 10.39 27.39
CA PHE A 278 -5.56 9.45 27.31
C PHE A 278 -4.89 9.43 25.93
N LEU A 279 -5.39 10.23 24.98
CA LEU A 279 -4.77 10.38 23.67
C LEU A 279 -3.54 11.30 23.77
N PRO A 280 -2.48 11.03 23.00
CA PRO A 280 -1.36 11.96 22.91
C PRO A 280 -1.79 13.25 22.22
N GLY A 281 -1.20 14.36 22.66
CA GLY A 281 -1.40 15.68 22.09
C GLY A 281 -0.58 15.91 20.82
N PRO A 282 -0.98 16.89 19.99
CA PRO A 282 -0.17 17.31 18.85
C PRO A 282 1.22 17.78 19.29
N GLY A 283 2.27 17.19 18.71
CA GLY A 283 3.66 17.50 19.04
C GLY A 283 4.28 16.65 20.15
N ASP A 284 3.52 15.78 20.82
CA ASP A 284 4.07 14.89 21.86
C ASP A 284 5.03 13.86 21.24
N GLU A 285 6.24 13.77 21.78
CA GLU A 285 7.22 12.75 21.39
C GLU A 285 6.88 11.40 22.02
N SER A 286 7.08 10.30 21.28
CA SER A 286 6.87 8.95 21.81
C SER A 286 8.01 8.65 22.79
N ALA A 287 7.68 8.39 24.06
CA ALA A 287 8.69 7.96 25.01
C ALA A 287 9.24 6.58 24.57
N PRO A 288 10.54 6.27 24.82
CA PRO A 288 11.11 4.97 24.45
C PRO A 288 10.35 3.76 25.05
N GLU A 289 9.71 3.97 26.20
CA GLU A 289 8.88 2.98 26.91
C GLU A 289 7.49 2.78 26.26
N GLU A 290 7.08 3.67 25.34
CA GLU A 290 5.85 3.56 24.55
C GLU A 290 6.10 2.94 23.16
N ALA A 291 7.23 2.28 22.95
CA ALA A 291 7.47 1.55 21.71
C ALA A 291 6.54 0.33 21.62
N GLY A 292 5.74 0.27 20.56
CA GLY A 292 4.92 -0.91 20.26
C GLY A 292 5.73 -2.06 19.65
N PRO A 293 5.03 -3.12 19.19
CA PRO A 293 5.66 -4.29 18.58
C PRO A 293 6.57 -3.92 17.40
N ALA A 294 7.72 -4.59 17.28
CA ALA A 294 8.70 -4.29 16.24
C ALA A 294 8.09 -4.45 14.83
N GLY A 295 8.19 -3.40 14.02
CA GLY A 295 7.65 -3.37 12.65
C GLY A 295 6.15 -3.09 12.54
N ALA A 296 5.44 -2.94 13.66
CA ALA A 296 4.03 -2.55 13.66
C ALA A 296 3.87 -1.03 13.49
N PRO A 297 3.01 -0.54 12.59
CA PRO A 297 2.67 0.88 12.48
C PRO A 297 2.18 1.48 13.80
N ASP A 298 2.59 2.72 14.09
CA ASP A 298 2.20 3.45 15.31
C ASP A 298 0.81 4.11 15.13
N PRO A 299 -0.25 3.63 15.82
CA PRO A 299 -1.59 4.19 15.71
C PRO A 299 -1.73 5.58 16.36
N THR A 300 -0.74 6.02 17.15
CA THR A 300 -0.74 7.32 17.80
C THR A 300 -0.25 8.45 16.87
N GLY A 301 0.41 8.10 15.77
CA GLY A 301 1.02 9.05 14.84
C GLY A 301 0.04 10.10 14.30
N ILE A 302 -1.21 9.70 14.02
CA ILE A 302 -2.24 10.60 13.50
C ILE A 302 -2.69 11.67 14.51
N PHE A 303 -2.52 11.42 15.81
CA PHE A 303 -2.88 12.36 16.88
C PHE A 303 -1.71 13.29 17.20
N ARG A 304 -0.50 12.74 17.24
CA ARG A 304 0.74 13.52 17.46
C ARG A 304 1.05 14.43 16.28
N ARG A 305 0.74 13.99 15.06
CA ARG A 305 1.10 14.65 13.80
C ARG A 305 -0.06 14.63 12.79
N PRO A 306 -1.19 15.29 13.10
CA PRO A 306 -2.37 15.27 12.24
C PRO A 306 -2.05 15.89 10.88
N TYR A 307 -2.39 15.17 9.81
CA TYR A 307 -2.13 15.55 8.41
C TYR A 307 -0.66 15.88 8.10
N ALA A 308 0.29 15.41 8.92
CA ALA A 308 1.68 15.57 8.59
C ALA A 308 2.00 14.82 7.29
N PRO A 309 2.91 15.37 6.46
CA PRO A 309 3.42 14.64 5.31
C PRO A 309 3.90 13.27 5.75
N ARG A 310 3.58 12.24 4.94
CA ARG A 310 4.08 10.89 5.21
C ARG A 310 5.59 10.98 5.40
N SER A 311 6.05 10.50 6.56
CA SER A 311 7.47 10.35 6.82
C SER A 311 8.06 9.60 5.63
N ARG A 312 9.06 10.18 4.95
CA ARG A 312 9.78 9.51 3.87
C ARG A 312 10.11 8.10 4.38
N ALA A 313 9.65 7.06 3.69
CA ALA A 313 9.94 5.69 4.07
C ALA A 313 11.47 5.59 4.25
N GLY A 314 11.93 5.41 5.50
CA GLY A 314 13.33 5.55 5.91
C GLY A 314 13.63 6.60 7.00
N ALA A 315 12.68 7.45 7.41
CA ALA A 315 12.90 8.46 8.46
C ALA A 315 12.39 8.06 9.87
N ALA A 316 11.59 6.99 9.99
CA ALA A 316 11.15 6.44 11.27
C ALA A 316 12.11 5.31 11.72
N GLY A 317 13.33 5.72 12.04
CA GLY A 317 14.41 4.86 12.50
C GLY A 317 15.59 5.72 12.95
N GLY A 318 15.35 6.61 13.91
CA GLY A 318 16.39 7.52 14.39
C GLY A 318 15.90 8.77 15.09
N ALA A 319 14.93 8.66 16.01
CA ALA A 319 14.86 9.60 17.12
C ALA A 319 15.62 8.95 18.30
N GLN A 320 16.93 8.80 18.14
CA GLN A 320 17.80 8.53 19.28
C GLN A 320 18.23 9.89 19.82
N ALA A 321 17.95 10.09 21.10
CA ALA A 321 18.30 11.27 21.87
C ALA A 321 19.71 11.77 21.54
N ALA A 322 19.86 13.09 21.49
CA ALA A 322 21.14 13.77 21.41
C ALA A 322 22.06 13.32 22.56
N ALA A 323 22.89 12.31 22.31
CA ALA A 323 24.10 12.01 23.06
C ALA A 323 25.26 12.78 22.41
N PRO A 324 26.29 13.16 23.18
CA PRO A 324 27.21 14.22 22.80
C PRO A 324 28.03 13.84 21.57
N VAL A 325 28.30 14.85 20.75
CA VAL A 325 29.14 14.80 19.55
C VAL A 325 30.48 14.13 19.87
N VAL A 326 30.67 12.91 19.36
CA VAL A 326 31.97 12.26 19.19
C VAL A 326 32.07 11.86 17.71
N GLY A 327 33.22 12.17 17.11
CA GLY A 327 33.42 12.35 15.66
C GLY A 327 33.25 11.13 14.75
N PRO A 328 33.46 11.33 13.43
CA PRO A 328 33.13 10.36 12.40
C PRO A 328 34.24 9.31 12.30
N ASP A 329 33.94 8.05 12.65
CA ASP A 329 34.46 6.87 11.95
C ASP A 329 33.90 5.57 12.57
N ALA A 330 32.99 4.91 11.83
CA ALA A 330 32.95 3.47 11.56
C ALA A 330 31.53 3.02 11.11
N PRO A 331 31.37 2.38 9.95
CA PRO A 331 30.08 1.83 9.52
C PRO A 331 29.68 0.58 10.35
N PRO A 332 28.38 0.29 10.51
CA PRO A 332 27.92 -0.89 11.24
C PRO A 332 28.43 -2.15 10.55
N VAL A 333 29.16 -2.99 11.30
CA VAL A 333 29.73 -4.23 10.79
C VAL A 333 28.63 -5.29 10.77
N VAL A 334 27.86 -5.36 9.68
CA VAL A 334 27.02 -6.55 9.37
C VAL A 334 27.94 -7.79 9.37
N PRO A 335 27.59 -8.91 10.02
CA PRO A 335 28.41 -10.12 10.02
C PRO A 335 28.81 -10.54 8.60
N ALA A 336 30.07 -10.96 8.39
CA ALA A 336 30.58 -11.29 7.06
C ALA A 336 29.76 -12.39 6.35
N ALA A 337 29.17 -13.31 7.11
CA ALA A 337 28.29 -14.36 6.59
C ALA A 337 26.98 -13.82 5.99
N GLU A 338 26.36 -12.81 6.63
CA GLU A 338 25.14 -12.18 6.13
C GLU A 338 25.40 -11.34 4.87
N ARG A 339 26.57 -10.69 4.78
CA ARG A 339 26.96 -9.97 3.56
C ARG A 339 27.22 -10.91 2.39
N GLU A 340 27.79 -12.08 2.63
CA GLU A 340 28.05 -13.06 1.59
C GLU A 340 26.76 -13.70 1.09
N ALA A 341 25.83 -14.04 1.99
CA ALA A 341 24.49 -14.51 1.63
C ALA A 341 23.73 -13.47 0.79
N LEU A 342 23.79 -12.19 1.18
CA LEU A 342 23.16 -11.12 0.41
C LEU A 342 23.80 -10.91 -0.97
N ARG A 343 25.12 -11.06 -1.10
CA ARG A 343 25.80 -11.00 -2.41
C ARG A 343 25.38 -12.13 -3.33
N GLU A 344 25.18 -13.33 -2.80
CA GLU A 344 24.65 -14.45 -3.57
C GLU A 344 23.22 -14.16 -4.04
N GLN A 345 22.35 -13.67 -3.14
CA GLN A 345 20.98 -13.27 -3.51
C GLN A 345 20.96 -12.17 -4.58
N ILE A 346 21.84 -11.17 -4.50
CA ILE A 346 21.97 -10.13 -5.54
C ILE A 346 22.39 -10.76 -6.88
N ARG A 347 23.29 -11.76 -6.88
CA ARG A 347 23.69 -12.47 -8.09
C ARG A 347 22.55 -13.29 -8.69
N GLU A 348 21.79 -14.00 -7.86
CA GLU A 348 20.62 -14.77 -8.29
C GLU A 348 19.54 -13.88 -8.87
N VAL A 349 19.21 -12.78 -8.18
CA VAL A 349 18.24 -11.78 -8.66
C VAL A 349 18.72 -11.13 -9.95
N HIS A 350 20.01 -10.82 -10.09
CA HIS A 350 20.55 -10.28 -11.34
C HIS A 350 20.44 -11.29 -12.49
N ALA A 351 20.75 -12.57 -12.27
CA ALA A 351 20.60 -13.60 -13.30
C ALA A 351 19.14 -13.75 -13.74
N HIS A 352 18.20 -13.71 -12.80
CA HIS A 352 16.77 -13.77 -13.09
C HIS A 352 16.29 -12.52 -13.82
N TYR A 353 16.75 -11.33 -13.39
CA TYR A 353 16.50 -10.07 -14.07
C TYR A 353 16.96 -10.13 -15.53
N VAL A 354 18.19 -10.55 -15.81
CA VAL A 354 18.72 -10.65 -17.19
C VAL A 354 17.85 -11.57 -18.04
N ALA A 355 17.47 -12.75 -17.53
CA ALA A 355 16.59 -13.66 -18.26
C ALA A 355 15.23 -13.04 -18.59
N LEU A 356 14.63 -12.30 -17.64
CA LEU A 356 13.36 -11.61 -17.88
C LEU A 356 13.50 -10.46 -18.88
N MET A 357 14.64 -9.77 -18.91
CA MET A 357 14.92 -8.72 -19.88
C MET A 357 15.07 -9.28 -21.31
N GLU A 358 15.76 -10.41 -21.46
CA GLU A 358 15.89 -11.11 -22.75
C GLU A 358 14.54 -11.64 -23.27
N GLU A 359 13.62 -12.01 -22.36
CA GLU A 359 12.25 -12.41 -22.68
C GLU A 359 11.28 -11.22 -22.85
N GLU A 360 11.76 -9.97 -22.80
CA GLU A 360 10.97 -8.73 -22.86
C GLU A 360 9.88 -8.62 -21.75
N ARG A 361 10.06 -9.33 -20.63
CA ARG A 361 9.12 -9.34 -19.48
C ARG A 361 9.47 -8.25 -18.47
N TYR A 362 9.50 -7.00 -18.95
CA TYR A 362 10.03 -5.85 -18.21
C TYR A 362 9.34 -5.58 -16.85
N ALA A 363 8.00 -5.64 -16.79
CA ALA A 363 7.27 -5.42 -15.53
C ALA A 363 7.67 -6.42 -14.44
N GLN A 364 7.85 -7.68 -14.81
CA GLN A 364 8.26 -8.73 -13.87
C GLN A 364 9.73 -8.58 -13.47
N ALA A 365 10.58 -8.12 -14.40
CA ALA A 365 11.97 -7.80 -14.08
C ALA A 365 12.05 -6.67 -13.03
N ALA A 366 11.16 -5.67 -13.11
CA ALA A 366 11.07 -4.60 -12.12
C ALA A 366 10.65 -5.12 -10.73
N ASP A 367 9.67 -6.04 -10.68
CA ASP A 367 9.17 -6.62 -9.43
C ASP A 367 10.26 -7.46 -8.73
N VAL A 368 10.92 -8.36 -9.47
CA VAL A 368 11.95 -9.25 -8.93
C VAL A 368 13.13 -8.47 -8.34
N VAL A 369 13.60 -7.43 -9.04
CA VAL A 369 14.64 -6.57 -8.50
C VAL A 369 14.13 -5.74 -7.32
N GLY A 370 12.85 -5.33 -7.37
CA GLY A 370 12.16 -4.57 -6.34
C GLY A 370 12.17 -5.23 -4.96
N GLU A 371 11.97 -6.55 -4.92
CA GLU A 371 11.92 -7.33 -3.67
C GLU A 371 13.24 -7.27 -2.87
N LEU A 372 14.39 -7.13 -3.56
CA LEU A 372 15.71 -7.16 -2.91
C LEU A 372 16.24 -5.78 -2.50
N ILE A 373 15.67 -4.68 -3.03
CA ILE A 373 16.18 -3.32 -2.77
C ILE A 373 16.14 -2.95 -1.28
N GLU A 374 15.02 -3.18 -0.60
CA GLU A 374 14.86 -2.81 0.82
C GLU A 374 15.67 -3.72 1.78
N PRO A 375 15.70 -5.05 1.62
CA PRO A 375 16.65 -5.92 2.32
C PRO A 375 18.12 -5.51 2.11
N ALA A 376 18.51 -5.20 0.87
CA ALA A 376 19.87 -4.79 0.54
C ALA A 376 20.21 -3.41 1.12
N ALA A 377 19.28 -2.45 1.08
CA ALA A 377 19.46 -1.12 1.65
C ALA A 377 19.67 -1.14 3.18
N ARG A 378 18.92 -1.98 3.90
CA ARG A 378 19.09 -2.16 5.35
C ARG A 378 20.47 -2.71 5.72
N SER A 379 21.03 -3.56 4.86
CA SER A 379 22.27 -4.29 5.15
C SER A 379 23.53 -3.59 4.64
N LEU A 380 23.46 -2.96 3.46
CA LEU A 380 24.61 -2.35 2.79
C LEU A 380 24.59 -0.82 2.86
N GLY A 381 23.47 -0.23 3.27
CA GLY A 381 23.20 1.20 3.16
C GLY A 381 22.49 1.54 1.84
N SER A 382 21.54 2.47 1.92
CA SER A 382 20.69 2.91 0.81
C SER A 382 21.46 3.55 -0.35
N GLU A 383 22.61 4.14 -0.08
CA GLU A 383 23.51 4.75 -1.07
C GLU A 383 24.68 3.84 -1.47
N SER A 384 24.68 2.58 -1.05
CA SER A 384 25.69 1.63 -1.52
C SER A 384 25.56 1.39 -3.03
N ARG A 385 26.69 1.25 -3.73
CA ARG A 385 26.72 0.99 -5.19
C ARG A 385 25.92 -0.24 -5.62
N ALA A 386 25.77 -1.24 -4.75
CA ALA A 386 24.95 -2.42 -5.04
C ALA A 386 23.45 -2.08 -5.03
N VAL A 387 23.00 -1.32 -4.04
CA VAL A 387 21.59 -0.89 -3.91
C VAL A 387 21.22 0.11 -4.99
N LEU A 388 22.11 1.04 -5.32
CA LEU A 388 21.89 1.98 -6.43
C LEU A 388 21.78 1.25 -7.77
N ARG A 389 22.57 0.18 -8.00
CA ARG A 389 22.42 -0.67 -9.19
C ARG A 389 21.09 -1.40 -9.26
N LEU A 390 20.65 -2.02 -8.17
CA LEU A 390 19.32 -2.66 -8.12
C LEU A 390 18.20 -1.65 -8.44
N ARG A 391 18.26 -0.46 -7.85
CA ARG A 391 17.30 0.61 -8.15
C ARG A 391 17.36 1.05 -9.62
N SER A 392 18.55 1.12 -10.21
CA SER A 392 18.73 1.46 -11.63
C SER A 392 18.11 0.40 -12.53
N TRP A 393 18.36 -0.89 -12.28
CA TRP A 393 17.72 -1.98 -13.01
C TRP A 393 16.20 -1.93 -12.93
N ARG A 394 15.63 -1.66 -11.74
CA ARG A 394 14.18 -1.51 -11.59
C ARG A 394 13.63 -0.32 -12.37
N ALA A 395 14.31 0.83 -12.34
CA ALA A 395 13.89 2.03 -13.06
C ALA A 395 13.90 1.82 -14.57
N VAL A 396 14.97 1.20 -15.10
CA VAL A 396 15.08 0.82 -16.52
C VAL A 396 13.98 -0.16 -16.93
N SER A 397 13.73 -1.20 -16.12
CA SER A 397 12.62 -2.14 -16.38
C SER A 397 11.26 -1.46 -16.44
N ARG A 398 10.98 -0.52 -15.51
CA ARG A 398 9.72 0.23 -15.52
C ARG A 398 9.57 1.09 -16.77
N GLN A 399 10.65 1.76 -17.18
CA GLN A 399 10.67 2.56 -18.39
C GLN A 399 10.40 1.70 -19.63
N LEU A 400 11.06 0.54 -19.77
CA LEU A 400 10.84 -0.38 -20.90
C LEU A 400 9.45 -1.03 -20.87
N ALA A 401 8.85 -1.19 -19.69
CA ALA A 401 7.45 -1.61 -19.55
C ALA A 401 6.43 -0.52 -19.93
N GLY A 402 6.89 0.71 -20.24
CA GLY A 402 6.03 1.87 -20.54
C GLY A 402 5.54 2.62 -19.31
N ASP A 403 5.94 2.24 -18.09
CA ASP A 403 5.59 2.95 -16.85
C ASP A 403 6.56 4.11 -16.58
N HIS A 404 6.56 5.09 -17.49
CA HIS A 404 7.38 6.31 -17.37
C HIS A 404 7.01 7.14 -16.13
N ARG A 405 5.77 7.02 -15.64
CA ARG A 405 5.28 7.73 -14.47
C ARG A 405 5.93 7.24 -13.18
N ALA A 406 6.15 5.93 -13.04
CA ALA A 406 6.89 5.38 -11.91
C ALA A 406 8.41 5.48 -12.08
N ALA A 407 8.92 5.37 -13.31
CA ALA A 407 10.36 5.42 -13.59
C ALA A 407 10.98 6.82 -13.36
N LEU A 408 10.29 7.90 -13.76
CA LEU A 408 10.79 9.28 -13.65
C LEU A 408 11.31 9.66 -12.24
N PRO A 409 10.49 9.60 -11.16
CA PRO A 409 10.95 9.99 -9.84
C PRO A 409 12.07 9.07 -9.30
N GLU A 410 12.16 7.84 -9.80
CA GLU A 410 13.24 6.92 -9.42
C GLU A 410 14.57 7.30 -10.07
N PHE A 411 14.56 7.65 -11.36
CA PHE A 411 15.74 8.16 -12.06
C PHE A 411 16.23 9.50 -11.51
N GLU A 412 15.33 10.43 -11.17
CA GLU A 412 15.71 11.69 -10.50
C GLU A 412 16.42 11.42 -9.17
N ALA A 413 15.85 10.54 -8.34
CA ALA A 413 16.45 10.17 -7.06
C ALA A 413 17.77 9.40 -7.21
N LEU A 414 17.94 8.64 -8.30
CA LEU A 414 19.18 7.95 -8.63
C LEU A 414 20.26 8.91 -9.11
N ALA A 415 19.93 9.87 -9.98
CA ALA A 415 20.84 10.91 -10.42
C ALA A 415 21.42 11.70 -9.24
N ASP A 416 20.58 12.06 -8.27
CA ASP A 416 21.01 12.73 -7.05
C ASP A 416 21.89 11.84 -6.17
N ALA A 417 21.56 10.56 -6.04
CA ALA A 417 22.32 9.61 -5.23
C ALA A 417 23.70 9.30 -5.83
N TYR A 418 23.76 9.00 -7.12
CA TYR A 418 25.03 8.86 -7.84
C TYR A 418 25.83 10.17 -7.83
N GLY A 419 25.15 11.31 -7.93
CA GLY A 419 25.75 12.64 -7.78
C GLY A 419 26.48 12.83 -6.45
N ARG A 420 25.93 12.30 -5.35
CA ARG A 420 26.57 12.34 -4.02
C ARG A 420 27.69 11.31 -3.87
N VAL A 421 27.53 10.11 -4.42
CA VAL A 421 28.45 8.97 -4.20
C VAL A 421 29.66 9.00 -5.15
N SER A 422 29.43 9.32 -6.42
CA SER A 422 30.43 9.27 -7.50
C SER A 422 30.71 10.66 -8.10
N GLY A 423 29.93 11.68 -7.74
CA GLY A 423 30.06 13.05 -8.25
C GLY A 423 28.97 13.40 -9.27
N PRO A 424 28.59 14.68 -9.40
CA PRO A 424 27.46 15.12 -10.24
C PRO A 424 27.68 14.94 -11.74
N SER A 425 28.92 14.66 -12.16
CA SER A 425 29.32 14.38 -13.54
C SER A 425 29.75 12.93 -13.74
N SER A 426 29.44 12.03 -12.79
CA SER A 426 29.69 10.61 -13.01
C SER A 426 28.78 10.08 -14.12
N GLU A 427 29.27 9.08 -14.83
CA GLU A 427 28.54 8.43 -15.92
C GLU A 427 27.13 7.99 -15.47
N GLU A 428 27.02 7.35 -14.31
CA GLU A 428 25.74 6.87 -13.79
C GLU A 428 24.78 8.01 -13.42
N ALA A 429 25.32 9.13 -12.92
CA ALA A 429 24.51 10.31 -12.60
C ALA A 429 23.98 10.98 -13.87
N LEU A 430 24.80 11.07 -14.92
CA LEU A 430 24.43 11.64 -16.20
C LEU A 430 23.43 10.75 -16.94
N GLU A 431 23.64 9.44 -16.93
CA GLU A 431 22.71 8.46 -17.50
C GLU A 431 21.34 8.54 -16.84
N CYS A 432 21.28 8.58 -15.50
CA CYS A 432 20.01 8.72 -14.78
C CYS A 432 19.30 10.05 -15.12
N ARG A 433 20.03 11.16 -15.30
CA ARG A 433 19.44 12.43 -15.74
C ARG A 433 18.90 12.36 -17.16
N ALA A 434 19.62 11.70 -18.07
CA ALA A 434 19.17 11.48 -19.44
C ALA A 434 17.88 10.63 -19.46
N GLN A 435 17.84 9.53 -18.71
CA GLN A 435 16.65 8.67 -18.61
C GLN A 435 15.46 9.38 -17.99
N ALA A 436 15.66 10.19 -16.95
CA ALA A 436 14.61 11.05 -16.40
C ALA A 436 14.06 12.02 -17.46
N ALA A 437 14.94 12.65 -18.25
CA ALA A 437 14.52 13.55 -19.31
C ALA A 437 13.76 12.82 -20.44
N ARG A 438 14.18 11.61 -20.82
CA ARG A 438 13.45 10.73 -21.76
C ARG A 438 12.05 10.40 -21.24
N CYS A 439 11.93 10.01 -19.97
CA CYS A 439 10.63 9.74 -19.34
C CYS A 439 9.69 10.96 -19.36
N ARG A 440 10.23 12.19 -19.15
CA ARG A 440 9.43 13.42 -19.30
C ARG A 440 8.91 13.60 -20.73
N GLY A 441 9.71 13.26 -21.74
CA GLY A 441 9.32 13.29 -23.14
C GLY A 441 8.08 12.42 -23.41
N GLU A 442 8.15 11.16 -22.97
CA GLU A 442 7.04 10.19 -23.10
C GLU A 442 5.77 10.60 -22.33
N LEU A 443 5.93 11.31 -21.21
CA LEU A 443 4.80 11.88 -20.45
C LEU A 443 4.24 13.19 -21.04
N GLY A 444 4.73 13.62 -22.21
CA GLY A 444 4.31 14.84 -22.89
C GLY A 444 4.91 16.14 -22.34
N GLN A 445 5.84 16.07 -21.39
CA GLN A 445 6.54 17.21 -20.80
C GLN A 445 7.76 17.63 -21.64
N VAL A 446 7.54 17.84 -22.94
CA VAL A 446 8.64 17.94 -23.93
C VAL A 446 9.59 19.10 -23.66
N THR A 447 9.11 20.24 -23.17
CA THR A 447 9.98 21.40 -22.85
C THR A 447 10.99 21.07 -21.76
N GLU A 448 10.56 20.37 -20.70
CA GLU A 448 11.44 19.96 -19.60
C GLU A 448 12.36 18.81 -20.02
N ALA A 449 11.88 17.91 -20.88
CA ALA A 449 12.69 16.86 -21.48
C ALA A 449 13.85 17.44 -22.29
N LEU A 450 13.58 18.39 -23.20
CA LEU A 450 14.60 19.05 -24.01
C LEU A 450 15.60 19.82 -23.14
N ALA A 451 15.14 20.55 -22.13
CA ALA A 451 16.03 21.26 -21.22
C ALA A 451 16.95 20.29 -20.45
N GLY A 452 16.40 19.16 -19.99
CA GLY A 452 17.15 18.11 -19.30
C GLY A 452 18.21 17.46 -20.19
N LEU A 453 17.83 17.02 -21.39
CA LEU A 453 18.75 16.38 -22.34
C LEU A 453 19.87 17.33 -22.78
N ASN A 454 19.56 18.61 -23.05
CA ASN A 454 20.58 19.60 -23.40
C ASN A 454 21.58 19.82 -22.24
N GLY A 455 21.12 19.89 -21.00
CA GLY A 455 22.02 20.03 -19.84
C GLY A 455 22.94 18.82 -19.64
N VAL A 456 22.46 17.60 -19.93
CA VAL A 456 23.32 16.41 -19.92
C VAL A 456 24.29 16.44 -21.09
N LEU A 457 23.84 16.77 -22.30
CA LEU A 457 24.67 16.86 -23.50
C LEU A 457 25.81 17.88 -23.33
N GLU A 458 25.55 19.05 -22.75
CA GLU A 458 26.60 20.03 -22.44
C GLU A 458 27.70 19.44 -21.54
N THR A 459 27.30 18.65 -20.54
CA THR A 459 28.26 18.02 -19.63
C THR A 459 29.04 16.91 -20.34
N VAL A 460 28.36 16.03 -21.09
CA VAL A 460 29.00 14.94 -21.85
C VAL A 460 29.98 15.47 -22.88
N ARG A 461 29.60 16.52 -23.63
CA ARG A 461 30.48 17.21 -24.59
C ARG A 461 31.77 17.72 -23.95
N ALA A 462 31.67 18.26 -22.73
CA ALA A 462 32.82 18.78 -22.01
C ALA A 462 33.79 17.67 -21.54
N ILE A 463 33.30 16.44 -21.35
CA ILE A 463 34.08 15.31 -20.81
C ILE A 463 34.60 14.42 -21.95
N ASP A 464 33.71 13.92 -22.81
CA ASP A 464 34.01 12.86 -23.79
C ASP A 464 33.99 13.36 -25.24
N GLY A 465 33.54 14.59 -25.47
CA GLY A 465 33.44 15.20 -26.79
C GLY A 465 32.18 14.81 -27.58
N ASP A 466 32.02 15.45 -28.74
CA ASP A 466 30.80 15.41 -29.56
C ASP A 466 30.52 14.08 -30.28
N VAL A 467 31.55 13.25 -30.41
CA VAL A 467 31.51 11.95 -31.12
C VAL A 467 31.41 10.75 -30.18
N SER A 468 31.31 11.00 -28.87
CA SER A 468 31.08 9.92 -27.91
C SER A 468 29.71 9.28 -28.12
N GLU A 469 29.58 7.99 -27.82
CA GLU A 469 28.33 7.23 -27.95
C GLU A 469 27.17 7.93 -27.22
N ASN A 470 27.42 8.39 -25.99
CA ASN A 470 26.45 9.14 -25.20
C ASN A 470 26.06 10.49 -25.84
N ALA A 471 27.01 11.23 -26.42
CA ALA A 471 26.70 12.50 -27.09
C ALA A 471 25.88 12.27 -28.38
N VAL A 472 26.20 11.21 -29.12
CA VAL A 472 25.47 10.80 -30.32
C VAL A 472 24.02 10.45 -29.99
N GLU A 473 23.79 9.61 -28.97
CA GLU A 473 22.44 9.26 -28.51
C GLU A 473 21.64 10.50 -28.09
N LEU A 474 22.22 11.36 -27.25
CA LEU A 474 21.54 12.56 -26.74
C LEU A 474 21.16 13.52 -27.87
N ARG A 475 22.04 13.71 -28.87
CA ARG A 475 21.76 14.56 -30.03
C ARG A 475 20.63 13.99 -30.89
N ARG A 476 20.61 12.66 -31.09
CA ARG A 476 19.51 11.96 -31.77
C ARG A 476 18.20 12.16 -31.01
N ASP A 477 18.18 11.89 -29.71
CA ASP A 477 16.98 12.03 -28.87
C ASP A 477 16.42 13.46 -28.89
N ILE A 478 17.30 14.47 -28.79
CA ILE A 478 16.92 15.89 -28.88
C ILE A 478 16.31 16.20 -30.26
N GLY A 479 16.95 15.74 -31.34
CA GLY A 479 16.44 15.94 -32.70
C GLY A 479 15.06 15.33 -32.90
N MET A 480 14.86 14.08 -32.45
CA MET A 480 13.57 13.39 -32.57
C MET A 480 12.47 14.06 -31.75
N LEU A 481 12.77 14.52 -30.52
CA LEU A 481 11.81 15.27 -29.70
C LEU A 481 11.43 16.63 -30.31
N LEU A 482 12.38 17.31 -30.98
CA LEU A 482 12.09 18.55 -31.70
C LEU A 482 11.16 18.31 -32.90
N LEU A 483 11.35 17.21 -33.63
CA LEU A 483 10.45 16.82 -34.73
C LEU A 483 9.05 16.49 -34.24
N ALA A 484 8.92 15.76 -33.13
CA ALA A 484 7.62 15.48 -32.51
C ALA A 484 6.84 16.77 -32.18
N GLN A 485 7.54 17.87 -31.90
CA GLN A 485 6.96 19.19 -31.63
C GLN A 485 6.82 20.09 -32.88
N GLN A 486 7.01 19.53 -34.08
CA GLN A 486 6.96 20.26 -35.35
C GLN A 486 8.00 21.40 -35.45
N ARG A 487 9.11 21.29 -34.70
CA ARG A 487 10.22 22.27 -34.71
C ARG A 487 11.32 21.81 -35.66
N ALA A 488 10.95 21.64 -36.93
CA ALA A 488 11.80 21.03 -37.97
C ALA A 488 13.13 21.76 -38.19
N ALA A 489 13.14 23.10 -38.15
CA ALA A 489 14.36 23.89 -38.30
C ALA A 489 15.37 23.64 -37.15
N GLU A 490 14.88 23.59 -35.90
CA GLU A 490 15.76 23.33 -34.75
C GLU A 490 16.22 21.87 -34.71
N ALA A 491 15.38 20.93 -35.14
CA ALA A 491 15.79 19.54 -35.32
C ALA A 491 16.90 19.41 -36.37
N PHE A 492 16.79 20.14 -37.48
CA PHE A 492 17.81 20.19 -38.53
C PHE A 492 19.16 20.68 -37.98
N ASP A 493 19.16 21.78 -37.22
CA ASP A 493 20.36 22.36 -36.62
C ASP A 493 21.10 21.39 -35.68
N VAL A 494 20.41 20.40 -35.10
CA VAL A 494 20.99 19.37 -34.24
C VAL A 494 21.42 18.13 -35.03
N LEU A 495 20.58 17.67 -35.95
CA LEU A 495 20.76 16.40 -36.67
C LEU A 495 21.74 16.50 -37.84
N GLU A 496 21.86 17.65 -38.51
CA GLU A 496 22.80 17.81 -39.63
C GLU A 496 24.26 17.67 -39.17
N PRO A 497 24.72 18.40 -38.13
CA PRO A 497 26.07 18.18 -37.61
C PRO A 497 26.26 16.76 -37.07
N LEU A 498 25.20 16.12 -36.53
CA LEU A 498 25.29 14.75 -36.02
C LEU A 498 25.57 13.77 -37.16
N HIS A 499 24.86 13.92 -38.29
CA HIS A 499 25.07 13.09 -39.47
C HIS A 499 26.48 13.26 -40.05
N GLU A 500 27.02 14.48 -40.09
CA GLU A 500 28.40 14.72 -40.52
C GLU A 500 29.40 13.97 -39.63
N ASP A 501 29.23 14.06 -38.31
CA ASP A 501 30.07 13.35 -37.34
C ASP A 501 29.97 11.82 -37.51
N LEU A 502 28.75 11.28 -37.68
CA LEU A 502 28.50 9.85 -37.89
C LEU A 502 29.13 9.34 -39.20
N CYS A 503 29.08 10.13 -40.28
CA CYS A 503 29.73 9.81 -41.54
C CYS A 503 31.26 9.69 -41.40
N VAL A 504 31.87 10.51 -40.54
CA VAL A 504 33.31 10.47 -40.30
C VAL A 504 33.71 9.28 -39.42
N VAL A 505 32.90 8.97 -38.40
CA VAL A 505 33.23 7.95 -37.39
C VAL A 505 32.86 6.54 -37.84
N PHE A 506 31.64 6.32 -38.30
CA PHE A 506 31.09 5.00 -38.62
C PHE A 506 30.96 4.75 -40.13
N GLY A 507 30.93 5.83 -40.92
CA GLY A 507 30.76 5.78 -42.37
C GLY A 507 29.30 5.88 -42.80
N PRO A 508 29.06 6.16 -44.10
CA PRO A 508 27.72 6.47 -44.62
C PRO A 508 26.77 5.27 -44.70
N ASN A 509 27.28 4.04 -44.58
CA ASN A 509 26.49 2.81 -44.67
C ASN A 509 26.18 2.20 -43.30
N ASP A 510 26.63 2.84 -42.22
CA ASP A 510 26.23 2.46 -40.87
C ASP A 510 24.73 2.70 -40.65
N GLU A 511 24.08 1.83 -39.88
CA GLU A 511 22.63 1.83 -39.68
C GLU A 511 22.14 3.15 -39.06
N LEU A 512 22.87 3.66 -38.06
CA LEU A 512 22.52 4.90 -37.39
C LEU A 512 22.76 6.11 -38.30
N THR A 513 23.87 6.10 -39.07
CA THR A 513 24.15 7.15 -40.07
C THR A 513 23.04 7.22 -41.11
N ALA A 514 22.57 6.07 -41.60
CA ALA A 514 21.49 5.98 -42.57
C ALA A 514 20.16 6.47 -42.00
N GLU A 515 19.81 6.10 -40.76
CA GLU A 515 18.59 6.56 -40.09
C GLU A 515 18.53 8.10 -39.95
N VAL A 516 19.63 8.71 -39.52
CA VAL A 516 19.71 10.17 -39.39
C VAL A 516 19.67 10.84 -40.77
N ALA A 517 20.29 10.24 -41.79
CA ALA A 517 20.23 10.74 -43.16
C ALA A 517 18.81 10.74 -43.73
N GLU A 518 18.05 9.67 -43.52
CA GLU A 518 16.64 9.57 -43.92
C GLU A 518 15.79 10.61 -43.22
N THR A 519 15.98 10.78 -41.91
CA THR A 519 15.29 11.81 -41.11
C THR A 519 15.57 13.21 -41.65
N LEU A 520 16.83 13.53 -41.97
CA LEU A 520 17.22 14.81 -42.57
C LEU A 520 16.62 15.01 -43.96
N ALA A 521 16.48 13.96 -44.76
CA ALA A 521 15.83 14.04 -46.08
C ALA A 521 14.34 14.42 -45.95
N VAL A 522 13.62 13.86 -44.98
CA VAL A 522 12.23 14.22 -44.68
C VAL A 522 12.14 15.68 -44.23
N ILE A 523 13.01 16.11 -43.31
CA ILE A 523 13.04 17.50 -42.84
C ILE A 523 13.26 18.49 -44.00
N ARG A 524 14.18 18.19 -44.92
CA ARG A 524 14.45 19.04 -46.09
C ARG A 524 13.22 19.15 -47.00
N LEU A 525 12.49 18.06 -47.23
CA LEU A 525 11.25 18.09 -48.01
C LEU A 525 10.16 18.97 -47.36
N ASP A 526 10.02 18.91 -46.04
CA ASP A 526 9.06 19.73 -45.30
C ASP A 526 9.46 21.22 -45.27
N LEU A 527 10.77 21.52 -45.20
CA LEU A 527 11.31 22.89 -45.23
C LEU A 527 11.27 23.52 -46.65
N ASP A 528 11.42 22.72 -47.70
CA ASP A 528 11.43 23.18 -49.11
C ASP A 528 10.02 23.36 -49.72
N GLY A 529 8.97 22.82 -49.08
CA GLY A 529 7.57 23.24 -49.25
C GLY A 529 6.68 22.46 -50.24
N GLY A 530 5.47 22.09 -49.79
CA GLY A 530 4.30 21.78 -50.61
C GLY A 530 3.09 22.66 -50.21
N PRO A 531 2.28 23.17 -51.15
CA PRO A 531 1.23 24.17 -50.86
C PRO A 531 0.06 23.59 -50.06
N SER A 532 -0.40 24.34 -49.06
CA SER A 532 -1.64 24.05 -48.32
C SER A 532 -2.85 23.96 -49.26
N PRO A 533 -3.71 22.92 -49.17
CA PRO A 533 -4.98 22.94 -49.88
C PRO A 533 -5.89 23.97 -49.22
N SER A 534 -6.22 25.02 -49.99
CA SER A 534 -7.19 26.05 -49.61
C SER A 534 -8.55 25.42 -49.26
N PRO A 535 -9.29 25.93 -48.26
CA PRO A 535 -10.63 25.47 -47.99
C PRO A 535 -11.60 26.04 -49.02
N SER A 536 -12.35 25.17 -49.69
CA SER A 536 -13.52 25.54 -50.51
C SER A 536 -14.66 24.58 -50.23
#